data_AF-A0A7Y5Q626-F1
#
_entry.id   AF-A0A7Y5Q626-F1
#
_cell.length_a   1.000
_cell.length_b   1.000
_cell.length_c   1.000
_cell.angle_alpha   90.00
_cell.angle_beta   90.00
_cell.angle_gamma   90.00
#
_symmetry.space_group_name_H-M   'P 1'
#
loop_
_entity.id
_entity.type
_entity.pdbx_description
1 polymer ?
#
loop_
_entity_poly.entity_id
_entity_poly.type
_entity_poly.pdbx_seq_one_letter_code
_entity_poly.pdbx_strand_id
1 'polypeptide(L)'
;MSPVAETRGQAGPDPGRAAAVSWLFGAVVTVLYGATAAPGLFWGDSAELLSVARTAGVAHPPGYPLYTLLAGLVVRAGGVRADHLLNL
;
A
#
# COMPACT_ATOMS: atom_id res chain seq x y z
N MET A 1 40.85 33.82 20.33
CA MET A 1 39.56 33.54 19.68
C MET A 1 39.84 32.70 18.43
N SER A 2 39.57 31.39 18.48
CA SER A 2 39.68 30.52 17.30
C SER A 2 38.46 30.72 16.40
N PRO A 3 38.62 30.61 15.07
CA PRO A 3 37.49 30.69 14.16
C PRO A 3 36.60 29.47 14.38
N VAL A 4 35.32 29.71 14.65
CA VAL A 4 34.28 28.68 14.68
C VAL A 4 34.23 28.07 13.28
N ALA A 5 34.57 26.79 13.16
CA ALA A 5 34.49 26.06 11.92
C ALA A 5 33.03 26.05 11.45
N GLU A 6 32.75 26.85 10.42
CA GLU A 6 31.48 26.86 9.71
C GLU A 6 31.22 25.45 9.19
N THR A 7 30.17 24.82 9.70
CA THR A 7 29.78 23.47 9.30
C THR A 7 29.29 23.57 7.86
N ARG A 8 30.18 23.32 6.89
CA ARG A 8 29.85 23.26 5.47
C ARG A 8 28.62 22.38 5.30
N GLY A 9 27.55 22.97 4.76
CA GLY A 9 26.28 22.32 4.54
C GLY A 9 26.47 20.96 3.87
N GLN A 10 26.11 19.90 4.59
CA GLN A 10 26.03 18.58 4.01
C GLN A 10 24.95 18.65 2.93
N ALA A 11 25.36 18.50 1.67
CA ALA A 11 24.42 18.41 0.57
C ALA A 11 23.47 17.24 0.86
N GLY A 12 22.16 17.52 0.92
CA GLY A 12 21.14 16.50 1.13
C GLY A 12 21.19 15.43 0.02
N PRO A 13 20.54 14.27 0.24
CA PRO A 13 20.44 13.25 -0.79
C PRO A 13 19.84 13.84 -2.07
N ASP A 14 20.34 13.41 -3.22
CA ASP A 14 19.82 13.84 -4.50
C ASP A 14 18.34 13.41 -4.62
N PRO A 15 17.45 14.33 -5.01
CA PRO A 15 16.01 14.07 -5.02
C PRO A 15 15.62 12.91 -5.95
N GLY A 16 16.41 12.68 -7.01
CA GLY A 16 16.23 11.57 -7.94
C GLY A 16 16.44 10.20 -7.29
N ARG A 17 17.57 9.99 -6.59
CA ARG A 17 17.78 8.73 -5.84
C ARG A 17 16.79 8.57 -4.70
N ALA A 18 16.46 9.63 -3.98
CA ALA A 18 15.47 9.56 -2.91
C ALA A 18 14.12 9.03 -3.44
N ALA A 19 13.64 9.58 -4.56
CA ALA A 19 12.42 9.11 -5.21
C ALA A 19 12.55 7.66 -5.70
N ALA A 20 13.67 7.30 -6.34
CA ALA A 20 13.90 5.94 -6.83
C ALA A 20 13.87 4.90 -5.69
N VAL A 21 14.48 5.21 -4.55
CA VAL A 21 14.45 4.36 -3.36
C VAL A 21 13.03 4.21 -2.82
N SER A 22 12.25 5.30 -2.75
CA SER A 22 10.85 5.25 -2.31
C SER A 22 9.98 4.39 -3.23
N TRP A 23 10.14 4.53 -4.56
CA TRP A 23 9.42 3.72 -5.53
C TRP A 23 9.80 2.24 -5.44
N LEU A 24 11.10 1.94 -5.33
CA LEU A 24 11.58 0.57 -5.17
C LEU A 24 11.02 -0.07 -3.90
N PHE A 25 11.06 0.66 -2.78
CA PHE A 25 10.49 0.20 -1.52
C PHE A 25 8.99 -0.10 -1.65
N GLY A 26 8.22 0.82 -2.25
CA GLY A 26 6.79 0.61 -2.49
C GLY A 26 6.50 -0.60 -3.37
N ALA A 27 7.30 -0.82 -4.42
CA ALA A 27 7.17 -1.98 -5.29
C ALA A 27 7.45 -3.29 -4.55
N VAL A 28 8.53 -3.35 -3.75
CA VAL A 28 8.89 -4.53 -2.96
C VAL A 28 7.78 -4.88 -1.96
N VAL A 29 7.28 -3.88 -1.21
CA VAL A 29 6.19 -4.08 -0.25
C VAL A 29 4.91 -4.58 -0.94
N THR A 30 4.58 -4.02 -2.11
CA THR A 30 3.39 -4.44 -2.88
C THR A 30 3.49 -5.88 -3.34
N VAL A 31 4.65 -6.31 -3.86
CA VAL A 31 4.88 -7.69 -4.29
C VAL A 31 4.83 -8.66 -3.11
N LEU A 32 5.49 -8.31 -1.99
CA LEU A 32 5.45 -9.14 -0.78
C LEU A 32 4.03 -9.27 -0.24
N TYR A 33 3.27 -8.18 -0.19
CA TYR A 33 1.85 -8.21 0.20
C TYR A 33 1.05 -9.15 -0.70
N GLY A 34 1.15 -9.00 -2.03
CA GLY A 34 0.45 -9.86 -2.98
C GLY A 34 0.83 -11.35 -2.87
N ALA A 35 2.10 -11.66 -2.59
CA ALA A 35 2.59 -13.02 -2.42
C ALA A 35 2.16 -13.68 -1.09
N THR A 36 1.81 -12.88 -0.08
CA THR A 36 1.47 -13.35 1.27
C THR A 36 0.01 -13.07 1.66
N ALA A 37 -0.74 -12.44 0.76
CA ALA A 37 -2.16 -12.17 0.95
C ALA A 37 -2.93 -13.48 1.12
N ALA A 38 -3.90 -13.49 2.03
CA ALA A 38 -4.76 -14.64 2.22
C ALA A 38 -5.52 -14.97 0.92
N PRO A 39 -5.54 -16.23 0.46
CA PRO A 39 -6.15 -16.61 -0.81
C PRO A 39 -7.69 -16.60 -0.78
N GLY A 40 -8.31 -16.25 0.36
CA GLY A 40 -9.75 -16.24 0.55
C GLY A 40 -10.19 -15.28 1.65
N LEU A 41 -11.48 -15.33 1.97
CA LEU A 41 -12.06 -14.56 3.07
C LEU A 41 -11.51 -15.06 4.40
N PHE A 42 -10.87 -14.16 5.14
CA PHE A 42 -10.38 -14.43 6.48
C PHE A 42 -11.37 -13.91 7.55
N TRP A 43 -11.15 -14.28 8.81
CA TRP A 43 -12.00 -13.85 9.93
C TRP A 43 -11.93 -12.33 10.18
N GLY A 44 -12.85 -11.81 11.01
CA GLY A 44 -12.90 -10.41 11.42
C GLY A 44 -13.46 -9.50 10.31
N ASP A 45 -12.81 -8.37 10.09
CA ASP A 45 -13.31 -7.30 9.22
C ASP A 45 -13.03 -7.55 7.73
N SER A 46 -12.41 -8.68 7.37
CA SER A 46 -11.96 -8.95 6.00
C SER A 46 -13.10 -8.88 4.98
N ALA A 47 -14.28 -9.42 5.32
CA ALA A 47 -15.46 -9.41 4.45
C ALA A 47 -16.02 -7.99 4.27
N GLU A 48 -16.01 -7.20 5.33
CA GLU A 48 -16.48 -5.82 5.29
C GLU A 48 -15.50 -4.93 4.52
N LEU A 49 -14.20 -5.06 4.73
CA LEU A 49 -13.22 -4.26 4.00
C LEU A 49 -13.23 -4.58 2.50
N LEU A 50 -13.44 -5.85 2.15
CA LEU A 50 -13.63 -6.26 0.76
C LEU A 50 -14.93 -5.69 0.17
N SER A 51 -16.04 -5.72 0.92
CA SER A 51 -17.31 -5.16 0.47
C SER A 51 -17.22 -3.64 0.29
N VAL A 52 -16.55 -2.95 1.20
CA VAL A 52 -16.25 -1.51 1.13
C VAL A 52 -15.37 -1.20 -0.08
N ALA A 53 -14.30 -1.95 -0.33
CA ALA A 53 -13.44 -1.75 -1.50
C ALA A 53 -14.20 -1.93 -2.83
N ARG A 54 -15.10 -2.92 -2.89
CA ARG A 54 -15.96 -3.19 -4.05
C ARG A 54 -17.01 -2.10 -4.28
N THR A 55 -17.68 -1.67 -3.22
CA THR A 55 -18.83 -0.75 -3.28
C THR A 55 -18.43 0.74 -3.16
N ALA A 56 -17.18 1.03 -2.81
CA ALA A 56 -16.76 2.35 -2.32
C ALA A 56 -17.60 2.84 -1.13
N GLY A 57 -18.01 1.91 -0.26
CA GLY A 57 -18.74 2.19 0.98
C GLY A 57 -17.85 2.78 2.08
N VAL A 58 -18.39 2.84 3.30
CA VAL A 58 -17.66 3.29 4.50
C VAL A 58 -17.65 2.14 5.50
N ALA A 59 -16.45 1.73 5.93
CA ALA A 59 -16.27 0.71 6.96
C ALA A 59 -16.69 1.26 8.33
N HIS A 60 -17.14 0.37 9.23
CA HIS A 60 -17.40 0.71 10.62
C HIS A 60 -16.14 1.29 11.29
N PRO A 61 -16.28 2.24 12.25
CA PRO A 61 -15.15 2.80 12.98
C PRO A 61 -14.40 1.72 13.77
N PRO A 62 -13.05 1.69 13.73
CA PRO A 62 -12.12 2.75 13.29
C PRO A 62 -11.85 2.83 11.78
N GLY A 63 -12.31 1.86 10.99
CA GLY A 63 -12.10 1.78 9.55
C GLY A 63 -10.63 1.66 9.12
N TYR A 64 -10.41 1.33 7.84
CA TYR A 64 -9.07 1.25 7.24
C TYR A 64 -9.04 2.00 5.89
N PRO A 65 -9.15 3.35 5.90
CA PRO A 65 -9.41 4.15 4.70
C PRO A 65 -8.32 4.03 3.63
N LEU A 66 -7.04 4.02 4.02
CA LEU A 66 -5.96 3.82 3.07
C LEU A 66 -6.03 2.44 2.40
N TYR A 67 -6.27 1.40 3.21
CA TYR A 67 -6.41 0.04 2.72
C TYR A 67 -7.59 -0.09 1.75
N THR A 68 -8.76 0.43 2.11
CA THR A 68 -9.97 0.32 1.28
C THR A 68 -9.88 1.13 -0.02
N LEU A 69 -9.19 2.27 -0.02
CA LEU A 69 -8.91 3.04 -1.23
C LEU A 69 -7.96 2.29 -2.17
N LEU A 70 -6.85 1.75 -1.65
CA LEU A 70 -5.89 0.96 -2.43
C LEU A 70 -6.53 -0.33 -2.98
N ALA A 71 -7.26 -1.06 -2.14
CA ALA A 71 -8.01 -2.24 -2.55
C ALA A 71 -9.06 -1.89 -3.62
N GLY A 72 -9.76 -0.77 -3.45
CA GLY A 72 -10.73 -0.27 -4.44
C GLY A 72 -10.09 0.10 -5.78
N LEU A 73 -8.87 0.64 -5.77
CA LEU A 73 -8.09 0.91 -6.98
C LEU A 73 -7.70 -0.39 -7.69
N VAL A 74 -7.20 -1.39 -6.96
CA VAL A 74 -6.83 -2.70 -7.51
C VAL A 74 -8.04 -3.43 -8.11
N VAL A 75 -9.17 -3.41 -7.40
CA VAL A 75 -10.45 -3.94 -7.89
C VAL A 75 -10.84 -3.31 -9.23
N ARG A 76 -10.70 -1.98 -9.35
CA ARG A 76 -11.07 -1.21 -10.56
C ARG A 76 -10.05 -1.37 -11.68
N ALA A 77 -8.78 -1.54 -11.36
CA ALA A 77 -7.69 -1.72 -12.33
C ALA A 77 -7.69 -3.10 -13.02
N GLY A 78 -8.52 -4.06 -12.55
CA GLY A 78 -8.72 -5.36 -13.21
C GLY A 78 -8.19 -6.58 -12.46
N GLY A 79 -7.86 -6.45 -11.17
CA GLY A 79 -7.14 -7.48 -10.39
C GLY A 79 -7.96 -8.61 -9.77
N VAL A 80 -9.26 -8.75 -10.05
CA VAL A 80 -10.04 -9.91 -9.56
C VAL A 80 -10.90 -10.45 -10.67
N ARG A 81 -10.30 -11.26 -11.55
CA ARG A 81 -11.07 -12.15 -12.41
C ARG A 81 -11.72 -13.21 -11.50
N ALA A 82 -13.02 -13.42 -11.67
CA ALA A 82 -13.82 -14.34 -10.87
C ALA A 82 -13.61 -15.82 -11.24
N ASP A 83 -12.68 -16.11 -12.14
CA ASP A 83 -12.44 -17.43 -12.72
C ASP A 83 -11.81 -18.44 -11.75
N HIS A 84 -11.25 -17.98 -10.62
CA HIS A 84 -10.74 -18.88 -9.57
C HIS A 84 -11.71 -19.16 -8.40
N LEU A 85 -12.92 -18.57 -8.39
CA LEU A 85 -13.90 -18.75 -7.30
C LEU A 85 -15.03 -19.75 -7.61
N LEU A 86 -15.01 -20.40 -8.77
CA LEU A 86 -16.03 -21.37 -9.21
C LEU A 86 -15.54 -22.83 -9.21
N ASN A 87 -14.39 -23.12 -8.63
CA ASN A 87 -13.81 -24.47 -8.59
C ASN A 87 -13.40 -24.95 -7.19
N LEU A 88 -14.04 -24.40 -6.14
CA LEU A 88 -14.06 -24.92 -4.78
C LEU A 88 -15.52 -24.99 -4.31
#